data_AF-A0AA88V7A5-F1
#
_entry.id   AF-A0AA88V7A5-F1
#
_cell.length_a   1.000
_cell.length_b   1.000
_cell.length_c   1.000
_cell.angle_alpha   90.00
_cell.angle_beta   90.00
_cell.angle_gamma   90.00
#
_symmetry.space_group_name_H-M   'P 1'
#
loop_
_entity.id
_entity.type
_entity.pdbx_description
1 polymer ?
#
loop_
_entity_poly.entity_id
_entity_poly.type
_entity_poly.pdbx_seq_one_letter_code
_entity_poly.pdbx_strand_id
1 'polypeptide(L)'
;MAKVNRIRLIRWKWRDVIDKNGESEQNLAEEEDAGCGAGLGCGFEGESGLLQRRGCILLVLESSRVEVAVLLNELGYLKYEASKDSASNAEAIFSKQRNLGVAFSLVEKIIKIISRFSGEDESHTANIISERTFTKIISGLDETIGVVLEYLQDAKVHGEKKGDDLLASVRIAGSYLAQAPLACKEKVGELIEYLLSVEGEDETSPFCSICFMLPMLCQTTMVIDGCKVLAFSGAYKAVVDCLIRLISPGSRTIQDDGSISLACDTIMNLLLKREHSRVPLDDSTFVRLLVGLSSWAEESGDPSIIMMASSICALIFDSTSEEALLHHPDFDNRKLISLYQVMRRSLAICGQ
;
A
#
# COMPACT_ATOMS: atom_id res chain seq x y z
N MET A 1 -9.21 -6.77 -16.75
CA MET A 1 -8.63 -8.14 -16.68
C MET A 1 -7.10 -8.18 -16.83
N ALA A 2 -6.47 -7.43 -17.75
CA ALA A 2 -5.01 -7.46 -17.94
C ALA A 2 -4.15 -6.99 -16.74
N LYS A 3 -4.60 -5.98 -15.96
CA LYS A 3 -3.91 -5.53 -14.73
C LYS A 3 -3.87 -6.61 -13.62
N VAL A 4 -4.91 -7.45 -13.53
CA VAL A 4 -5.03 -8.50 -12.49
C VAL A 4 -4.07 -9.67 -12.76
N ASN A 5 -3.82 -10.01 -14.03
CA ASN A 5 -2.81 -11.02 -14.39
C ASN A 5 -1.38 -10.53 -14.13
N ARG A 6 -1.10 -9.23 -14.38
CA ARG A 6 0.20 -8.61 -14.10
C ARG A 6 0.59 -8.70 -12.63
N ILE A 7 -0.36 -8.45 -11.73
CA ILE A 7 -0.17 -8.54 -10.28
C ILE A 7 0.05 -9.99 -9.81
N ARG A 8 -0.63 -10.97 -10.43
CA ARG A 8 -0.48 -12.40 -10.10
C ARG A 8 0.91 -12.94 -10.46
N LEU A 9 1.49 -12.51 -11.58
CA LEU A 9 2.84 -12.93 -11.98
C LEU A 9 3.93 -12.32 -11.09
N ILE A 10 3.78 -11.04 -10.72
CA ILE A 10 4.60 -10.37 -9.70
C ILE A 10 4.52 -11.16 -8.39
N ARG A 11 3.31 -11.44 -7.92
CA ARG A 11 3.09 -12.23 -6.70
C ARG A 11 3.74 -13.62 -6.74
N TRP A 12 3.79 -14.28 -7.91
CA TRP A 12 4.43 -15.59 -8.05
C TRP A 12 5.96 -15.48 -7.92
N LYS A 13 6.60 -14.54 -8.64
CA LYS A 13 8.06 -14.34 -8.54
C LYS A 13 8.50 -13.86 -7.14
N TRP A 14 7.73 -12.98 -6.50
CA TRP A 14 8.05 -12.52 -5.15
C TRP A 14 7.85 -13.62 -4.10
N ARG A 15 6.82 -14.46 -4.24
CA ARG A 15 6.62 -15.64 -3.39
C ARG A 15 7.76 -16.64 -3.55
N ASP A 16 8.15 -16.95 -4.79
CA ASP A 16 9.22 -17.91 -5.07
C ASP A 16 10.56 -17.46 -4.46
N VAL A 17 10.83 -16.15 -4.42
CA VAL A 17 12.02 -15.57 -3.78
C VAL A 17 11.93 -15.60 -2.25
N ILE A 18 10.78 -15.29 -1.65
CA ILE A 18 10.58 -15.35 -0.19
C ILE A 18 10.67 -16.79 0.31
N ASP A 19 10.05 -17.74 -0.40
CA ASP A 19 10.06 -19.16 -0.04
C ASP A 19 11.49 -19.74 -0.15
N LYS A 20 12.25 -19.37 -1.20
CA LYS A 20 13.68 -19.72 -1.34
C LYS A 20 14.57 -19.12 -0.26
N ASN A 21 14.29 -17.89 0.20
CA ASN A 21 15.06 -17.28 1.28
C ASN A 21 14.82 -17.99 2.62
N GLY A 22 13.58 -18.45 2.89
CA GLY A 22 13.25 -19.25 4.07
C GLY A 22 13.91 -20.64 4.09
N GLU A 23 14.14 -21.25 2.94
CA GLU A 23 14.88 -22.52 2.84
C GLU A 23 16.42 -22.33 2.87
N SER A 24 16.92 -21.15 2.50
CA SER A 24 18.36 -20.86 2.47
C SER A 24 18.98 -20.56 3.85
N GLU A 25 18.19 -20.12 4.84
CA GLU A 25 18.66 -19.94 6.23
C GLU A 25 19.01 -21.27 6.94
N GLN A 26 18.56 -22.42 6.42
CA GLN A 26 18.92 -23.74 6.96
C GLN A 26 20.15 -24.38 6.29
N ASN A 27 20.59 -23.88 5.12
CA ASN A 27 21.64 -24.55 4.32
C ASN A 27 22.93 -23.72 4.16
N LEU A 28 23.03 -22.52 4.74
CA LEU A 28 24.22 -21.65 4.63
C LEU A 28 25.32 -21.93 5.67
N ALA A 29 25.27 -23.06 6.38
CA ALA A 29 26.30 -23.44 7.35
C ALA A 29 27.37 -24.42 6.81
N GLU A 30 27.30 -24.90 5.56
CA GLU A 30 28.16 -26.03 5.12
C GLU A 30 28.95 -25.88 3.80
N GLU A 31 28.99 -24.73 3.12
CA GLU A 31 29.83 -24.58 1.91
C GLU A 31 30.65 -23.28 1.87
N GLU A 32 31.63 -23.17 2.76
CA GLU A 32 32.85 -22.39 2.52
C GLU A 32 34.05 -23.35 2.46
N ASP A 33 34.21 -24.09 1.36
CA ASP A 33 35.53 -24.55 0.92
C ASP A 33 35.48 -25.14 -0.50
N ALA A 34 35.88 -24.34 -1.51
CA ALA A 34 36.61 -24.80 -2.70
C ALA A 34 36.85 -23.69 -3.74
N GLY A 35 38.11 -23.30 -3.90
CA GLY A 35 38.77 -23.43 -5.22
C GLY A 35 38.78 -22.22 -6.16
N CYS A 36 39.91 -21.52 -6.16
CA CYS A 36 40.40 -20.69 -7.28
C CYS A 36 40.55 -21.47 -8.60
N GLY A 37 40.24 -20.84 -9.74
CA GLY A 37 40.61 -21.32 -11.07
C GLY A 37 40.32 -20.30 -12.19
N ALA A 38 41.36 -19.93 -12.93
CA ALA A 38 41.39 -18.85 -13.93
C ALA A 38 40.74 -19.20 -15.29
N GLY A 39 40.36 -18.17 -16.07
CA GLY A 39 40.02 -18.29 -17.49
C GLY A 39 39.70 -16.95 -18.18
N LEU A 40 40.65 -16.45 -18.98
CA LEU A 40 40.56 -15.27 -19.85
C LEU A 40 39.61 -15.49 -21.04
N GLY A 41 38.94 -14.43 -21.49
CA GLY A 41 38.28 -14.40 -22.81
C GLY A 41 37.50 -13.10 -23.07
N CYS A 42 38.10 -12.19 -23.84
CA CYS A 42 37.59 -10.86 -24.16
C CYS A 42 36.30 -10.86 -25.00
N GLY A 43 35.37 -9.95 -24.66
CA GLY A 43 34.16 -9.60 -25.42
C GLY A 43 33.55 -8.27 -24.97
N PHE A 44 34.37 -7.25 -24.72
CA PHE A 44 33.93 -5.87 -24.44
C PHE A 44 33.49 -5.23 -25.77
N GLU A 45 32.24 -4.79 -25.94
CA GLU A 45 31.85 -3.39 -25.66
C GLU A 45 30.33 -3.22 -25.37
N GLY A 46 29.57 -4.31 -25.20
CA GLY A 46 28.13 -4.26 -24.88
C GLY A 46 27.77 -4.56 -23.42
N GLU A 47 28.62 -5.29 -22.68
CA GLU A 47 28.34 -5.76 -21.31
C GLU A 47 28.76 -4.79 -20.20
N SER A 48 29.71 -3.88 -20.48
CA SER A 48 30.29 -2.95 -19.49
C SER A 48 29.28 -1.92 -18.99
N GLY A 49 28.44 -1.36 -19.87
CA GLY A 49 27.39 -0.41 -19.48
C GLY A 49 26.21 -1.04 -18.70
N LEU A 50 25.99 -2.35 -18.87
CA LEU A 50 24.90 -3.11 -18.25
C LEU A 50 25.28 -3.65 -16.87
N LEU A 51 26.51 -4.15 -16.70
CA LEU A 51 27.08 -4.46 -15.38
C LEU A 51 27.18 -3.22 -14.49
N GLN A 52 27.52 -2.06 -15.07
CA GLN A 52 27.61 -0.80 -14.33
C GLN A 52 26.24 -0.34 -13.79
N ARG A 53 25.15 -0.44 -14.57
CA ARG A 53 23.80 -0.11 -14.09
C ARG A 53 23.29 -1.04 -12.98
N ARG A 54 23.63 -2.34 -13.04
CA ARG A 54 23.25 -3.35 -12.02
C ARG A 54 23.91 -3.08 -10.69
N GLY A 55 25.23 -2.85 -10.70
CA GLY A 55 25.99 -2.47 -9.52
C GLY A 55 25.45 -1.18 -8.90
N CYS A 56 25.07 -0.20 -9.72
CA CYS A 56 24.52 1.07 -9.22
C CYS A 56 23.21 0.91 -8.43
N ILE A 57 22.26 0.05 -8.85
CA ILE A 57 21.00 -0.13 -8.10
C ILE A 57 21.27 -0.73 -6.73
N LEU A 58 22.07 -1.80 -6.66
CA LEU A 58 22.40 -2.44 -5.40
C LEU A 58 23.21 -1.50 -4.50
N LEU A 59 24.20 -0.79 -5.04
CA LEU A 59 24.97 0.19 -4.28
C LEU A 59 24.09 1.33 -3.74
N VAL A 60 23.16 1.84 -4.55
CA VAL A 60 22.21 2.86 -4.09
C VAL A 60 21.30 2.30 -3.00
N LEU A 61 20.82 1.06 -3.14
CA LEU A 61 20.00 0.42 -2.11
C LEU A 61 20.77 0.25 -0.80
N GLU A 62 21.97 -0.33 -0.86
CA GLU A 62 22.82 -0.57 0.31
C GLU A 62 23.16 0.74 1.03
N SER A 63 23.54 1.78 0.27
CA SER A 63 23.81 3.10 0.83
C SER A 63 22.56 3.73 1.43
N SER A 64 21.42 3.67 0.73
CA SER A 64 20.16 4.27 1.20
C SER A 64 19.64 3.55 2.43
N ARG A 65 19.81 2.22 2.51
CA ARG A 65 19.39 1.41 3.66
C ARG A 65 20.12 1.83 4.93
N VAL A 66 21.45 1.97 4.86
CA VAL A 66 22.27 2.42 5.99
C VAL A 66 21.88 3.84 6.38
N GLU A 67 21.71 4.74 5.40
CA GLU A 67 21.31 6.12 5.66
C GLU A 67 19.91 6.21 6.30
N VAL A 68 18.93 5.45 5.82
CA VAL A 68 17.60 5.35 6.43
C VAL A 68 17.69 4.89 7.88
N ALA A 69 18.43 3.82 8.15
CA ALA A 69 18.55 3.30 9.51
C ALA A 69 19.17 4.33 10.48
N VAL A 70 20.24 5.00 10.07
CA VAL A 70 20.89 6.05 10.87
C VAL A 70 19.95 7.22 11.10
N LEU A 71 19.31 7.73 10.04
CA LEU A 71 18.44 8.90 10.12
C LEU A 71 17.19 8.63 10.98
N LEU A 72 16.57 7.46 10.84
CA LEU A 72 15.41 7.10 11.65
C LEU A 72 15.77 6.93 13.12
N ASN A 73 16.91 6.32 13.42
CA ASN A 73 17.39 6.19 14.79
C ASN A 73 17.72 7.56 15.42
N GLU A 74 18.41 8.43 14.69
CA GLU A 74 18.69 9.80 15.14
C GLU A 74 17.39 10.61 15.34
N LEU A 75 16.42 10.48 14.44
CA LEU A 75 15.11 11.13 14.58
C LEU A 75 14.34 10.59 15.78
N GLY A 76 14.35 9.27 16.00
CA GLY A 76 13.72 8.65 17.17
C GLY A 76 14.30 9.18 18.47
N TYR A 77 15.63 9.21 18.59
CA TYR A 77 16.30 9.80 19.75
C TYR A 77 15.93 11.27 19.94
N LEU A 78 16.03 12.10 18.89
CA LEU A 78 15.76 13.53 18.98
C LEU A 78 14.29 13.86 19.32
N LYS A 79 13.34 13.05 18.86
CA LYS A 79 11.90 13.27 19.08
C LYS A 79 11.41 12.70 20.40
N TYR A 80 11.93 11.54 20.82
CA TYR A 80 11.32 10.76 21.90
C TYR A 80 12.18 10.72 23.17
N GLU A 81 13.50 10.81 23.07
CA GLU A 81 14.42 10.63 24.20
C GLU A 81 15.16 11.91 24.60
N ALA A 82 15.46 12.80 23.66
CA ALA A 82 16.16 14.04 23.91
C ALA A 82 15.30 15.08 24.66
N SER A 83 15.95 15.94 25.46
CA SER A 83 15.27 17.05 26.13
C SER A 83 14.63 17.99 25.11
N LYS A 84 13.36 18.35 25.32
CA LYS A 84 12.51 19.09 24.37
C LYS A 84 12.85 20.59 24.22
N ASP A 85 13.84 21.11 24.94
CA ASP A 85 13.98 22.56 25.19
C ASP A 85 15.08 23.31 24.41
N SER A 86 15.62 22.77 23.30
CA SER A 86 16.62 23.51 22.51
C SER A 86 16.19 23.77 21.06
N ALA A 87 16.31 25.03 20.63
CA ALA A 87 16.09 25.43 19.23
C ALA A 87 17.03 24.70 18.25
N SER A 88 18.20 24.25 18.72
CA SER A 88 19.15 23.43 17.95
C SER A 88 18.56 22.07 17.55
N ASN A 89 17.66 21.51 18.35
CA ASN A 89 17.05 20.21 18.05
C ASN A 89 16.06 20.33 16.89
N ALA A 90 15.33 21.45 16.77
CA ALA A 90 14.38 21.66 15.68
C ALA A 90 15.07 21.76 14.30
N GLU A 91 16.17 22.51 14.20
CA GLU A 91 16.95 22.61 12.97
C GLU A 91 17.59 21.27 12.59
N ALA A 92 18.11 20.54 13.60
CA ALA A 92 18.62 19.20 13.40
C ALA A 92 17.54 18.25 12.86
N ILE A 93 16.36 18.20 13.50
CA ILE A 93 15.22 17.36 13.05
C ILE A 93 14.87 17.68 11.60
N PHE A 94 14.68 18.96 11.24
CA PHE A 94 14.33 19.36 9.89
C PHE A 94 15.37 18.92 8.85
N SER A 95 16.66 19.09 9.16
CA SER A 95 17.74 18.65 8.27
C SER A 95 17.74 17.13 8.05
N LYS A 96 17.44 16.35 9.10
CA LYS A 96 17.39 14.89 9.06
C LYS A 96 16.16 14.39 8.30
N GLN A 97 15.00 15.02 8.50
CA GLN A 97 13.78 14.73 7.74
C GLN A 97 13.99 14.97 6.24
N ARG A 98 14.68 16.05 5.86
CA ARG A 98 15.00 16.33 4.46
C ARG A 98 15.88 15.23 3.84
N ASN A 99 16.94 14.82 4.54
CA ASN A 99 17.82 13.76 4.07
C ASN A 99 17.08 12.42 3.99
N LEU A 100 16.23 12.13 4.96
CA LEU A 100 15.38 10.94 4.97
C LEU A 100 14.45 10.92 3.76
N GLY A 101 13.85 12.07 3.43
CA GLY A 101 13.04 12.22 2.22
C GLY A 101 13.80 11.92 0.93
N VAL A 102 15.09 12.28 0.85
CA VAL A 102 15.95 11.94 -0.29
C VAL A 102 16.20 10.43 -0.35
N ALA A 103 16.58 9.81 0.77
CA ALA A 103 16.83 8.38 0.86
C ALA A 103 15.57 7.57 0.52
N PHE A 104 14.42 7.93 1.09
CA PHE A 104 13.13 7.32 0.75
C PHE A 104 12.76 7.48 -0.72
N SER A 105 13.04 8.63 -1.35
CA SER A 105 12.80 8.81 -2.77
C SER A 105 13.63 7.85 -3.64
N LEU A 106 14.88 7.56 -3.23
CA LEU A 106 15.73 6.58 -3.91
C LEU A 106 15.18 5.16 -3.74
N VAL A 107 14.81 4.77 -2.51
CA VAL A 107 14.18 3.47 -2.22
C VAL A 107 12.88 3.31 -3.01
N GLU A 108 12.01 4.32 -3.05
CA GLU A 108 10.75 4.29 -3.79
C GLU A 108 10.98 4.11 -5.29
N LYS A 109 12.00 4.76 -5.86
CA LYS A 109 12.40 4.55 -7.26
C LYS A 109 12.86 3.12 -7.51
N ILE A 110 13.64 2.54 -6.59
CA ILE A 110 14.07 1.15 -6.68
C ILE A 110 12.87 0.20 -6.66
N ILE A 111 11.92 0.40 -5.72
CA ILE A 111 10.66 -0.36 -5.66
C ILE A 111 9.92 -0.29 -7.01
N LYS A 112 9.72 0.92 -7.56
CA LYS A 112 9.05 1.12 -8.85
C LYS A 112 9.76 0.45 -10.02
N ILE A 113 11.10 0.44 -10.01
CA ILE A 113 11.92 -0.22 -11.02
C ILE A 113 11.67 -1.73 -10.98
N ILE A 114 11.72 -2.34 -9.80
CA ILE A 114 11.50 -3.79 -9.60
C ILE A 114 10.07 -4.19 -10.00
N SER A 115 9.07 -3.38 -9.67
CA SER A 115 7.68 -3.61 -10.07
C SER A 115 7.50 -3.70 -11.59
N ARG A 116 8.27 -2.91 -12.36
CA ARG A 116 8.23 -2.94 -13.82
C ARG A 116 8.90 -4.19 -14.39
N PHE A 117 9.98 -4.66 -13.76
CA PHE A 117 10.73 -5.84 -14.22
C PHE A 117 9.95 -7.14 -14.17
N SER A 118 8.89 -7.20 -13.37
CA SER A 118 8.09 -8.41 -13.21
C SER A 118 6.80 -8.41 -14.06
N GLY A 119 6.69 -7.51 -15.06
CA GLY A 119 5.63 -7.51 -16.07
C GLY A 119 6.07 -8.09 -17.42
N GLU A 120 5.14 -8.76 -18.10
CA GLU A 120 5.26 -9.53 -19.36
C GLU A 120 5.60 -8.72 -20.64
N ASP A 121 6.59 -7.83 -20.62
CA ASP A 121 7.21 -7.41 -21.88
C ASP A 121 8.30 -8.44 -22.23
N GLU A 122 7.87 -9.57 -22.82
CA GLU A 122 8.72 -10.54 -23.53
C GLU A 122 9.36 -9.92 -24.80
N SER A 123 9.89 -8.70 -24.71
CA SER A 123 10.71 -8.09 -25.75
C SER A 123 12.11 -7.80 -25.18
N HIS A 124 13.04 -8.72 -25.43
CA HIS A 124 14.51 -8.59 -25.38
C HIS A 124 15.18 -7.93 -24.14
N THR A 125 14.44 -7.56 -23.09
CA THR A 125 14.93 -6.85 -21.89
C THR A 125 14.78 -7.66 -20.61
N ALA A 126 14.17 -8.86 -20.70
CA ALA A 126 13.98 -9.80 -19.60
C ALA A 126 15.28 -10.35 -18.97
N ASN A 127 16.46 -10.07 -19.54
CA ASN A 127 17.76 -10.54 -19.04
C ASN A 127 18.62 -9.46 -18.35
N ILE A 128 18.04 -8.32 -17.93
CA ILE A 128 18.85 -7.21 -17.36
C ILE A 128 19.19 -7.39 -15.88
N ILE A 129 18.52 -8.22 -15.08
CA ILE A 129 18.89 -8.45 -13.67
C ILE A 129 18.94 -9.95 -13.41
N SER A 130 20.07 -10.47 -12.93
CA SER A 130 20.17 -11.89 -12.56
C SER A 130 19.28 -12.19 -11.35
N GLU A 131 18.75 -13.40 -11.25
CA GLU A 131 17.94 -13.86 -10.10
C GLU A 131 18.65 -13.55 -8.77
N ARG A 132 19.96 -13.85 -8.68
CA ARG A 132 20.79 -13.52 -7.51
C ARG A 132 20.79 -12.03 -7.16
N THR A 133 20.82 -11.14 -8.15
CA THR A 133 20.77 -9.69 -7.91
C THR A 133 19.39 -9.26 -7.46
N PHE A 134 18.34 -9.83 -8.05
CA PHE A 134 16.96 -9.58 -7.65
C PHE A 134 16.72 -9.97 -6.19
N THR A 135 17.16 -11.17 -5.78
CA THR A 135 17.06 -11.64 -4.39
C THR A 135 17.76 -10.70 -3.42
N LYS A 136 18.97 -10.22 -3.74
CA LYS A 136 19.67 -9.24 -2.90
C LYS A 136 18.91 -7.93 -2.77
N ILE A 137 18.32 -7.45 -3.87
CA ILE A 137 17.51 -6.24 -3.87
C ILE A 137 16.26 -6.43 -2.99
N ILE A 138 15.59 -7.58 -3.07
CA ILE A 138 14.43 -7.89 -2.21
C ILE A 138 14.85 -7.93 -0.74
N SER A 139 15.90 -8.67 -0.41
CA SER A 139 16.45 -8.74 0.96
C SER A 139 16.77 -7.36 1.52
N GLY A 140 17.47 -6.53 0.75
CA GLY A 140 17.81 -5.18 1.17
C GLY A 140 16.58 -4.28 1.37
N LEU A 141 15.52 -4.47 0.58
CA LEU A 141 14.24 -3.76 0.76
C LEU A 141 13.46 -4.28 1.98
N ASP A 142 13.38 -5.59 2.20
CA ASP A 142 12.76 -6.18 3.38
C ASP A 142 13.40 -5.65 4.66
N GLU A 143 14.73 -5.61 4.71
CA GLU A 143 15.47 -5.07 5.85
C GLU A 143 15.21 -3.56 6.02
N THR A 144 15.23 -2.78 4.92
CA THR A 144 14.95 -1.33 4.98
C THR A 144 13.54 -1.07 5.52
N ILE A 145 12.54 -1.79 5.02
CA ILE A 145 11.15 -1.63 5.47
C ILE A 145 10.95 -2.17 6.88
N GLY A 146 11.69 -3.21 7.28
CA GLY A 146 11.74 -3.68 8.66
C GLY A 146 12.10 -2.57 9.64
N VAL A 147 13.18 -1.83 9.35
CA VAL A 147 13.62 -0.66 10.15
C VAL A 147 12.59 0.48 10.13
N VAL A 148 11.97 0.75 8.97
CA VAL A 148 10.88 1.74 8.88
C VAL A 148 9.70 1.37 9.76
N LEU A 149 9.32 0.09 9.81
CA LEU A 149 8.25 -0.40 10.67
C LEU A 149 8.62 -0.39 12.16
N GLU A 150 9.90 -0.55 12.51
CA GLU A 150 10.39 -0.35 13.89
C GLU A 150 10.20 1.10 14.32
N TYR A 151 10.65 2.04 13.50
CA TYR A 151 10.47 3.46 13.77
C TYR A 151 8.99 3.85 13.96
N LEU A 152 8.10 3.32 13.12
CA LEU A 152 6.66 3.53 13.25
C LEU A 152 6.07 2.88 14.51
N GLN A 153 6.58 1.70 14.90
CA GLN A 153 6.20 1.05 16.14
C GLN A 153 6.65 1.85 17.37
N ASP A 154 7.85 2.43 17.35
CA ASP A 154 8.35 3.27 18.43
C ASP A 154 7.50 4.54 18.55
N ALA A 155 7.17 5.18 17.43
CA ALA A 155 6.28 6.34 17.42
C ALA A 155 4.89 6.01 18.02
N LYS A 156 4.33 4.83 17.68
CA LYS A 156 3.09 4.32 18.28
C LYS A 156 3.20 4.19 19.80
N VAL A 157 4.31 3.63 20.30
CA VAL A 157 4.54 3.45 21.75
C VAL A 157 4.62 4.79 22.47
N HIS A 158 5.21 5.81 21.83
CA HIS A 158 5.30 7.16 22.37
C HIS A 158 4.02 8.00 22.19
N GLY A 159 3.00 7.46 21.52
CA GLY A 159 1.74 8.16 21.26
C GLY A 159 1.84 9.26 20.19
N GLU A 160 2.94 9.29 19.45
CA GLU A 160 3.20 10.27 18.39
C GLU A 160 2.61 9.75 17.10
N LYS A 161 1.66 10.50 16.52
CA LYS A 161 0.96 10.10 15.28
C LYS A 161 1.04 11.15 14.17
N LYS A 162 1.67 12.29 14.45
CA LYS A 162 1.68 13.44 13.54
C LYS A 162 3.11 13.82 13.17
N GLY A 163 3.35 14.03 11.88
CA GLY A 163 4.61 14.51 11.35
C GLY A 163 4.95 13.94 9.98
N ASP A 164 5.62 14.74 9.16
CA ASP A 164 5.94 14.40 7.77
C ASP A 164 6.89 13.21 7.65
N ASP A 165 7.76 12.98 8.64
CA ASP A 165 8.62 11.81 8.69
C ASP A 165 7.83 10.52 8.91
N LEU A 166 6.79 10.56 9.76
CA LEU A 166 5.89 9.42 9.99
C LEU A 166 5.08 9.15 8.73
N LEU A 167 4.52 10.20 8.12
CA LEU A 167 3.74 10.07 6.90
C LEU A 167 4.58 9.53 5.73
N ALA A 168 5.82 10.02 5.57
CA ALA A 168 6.75 9.52 4.56
C ALA A 168 7.15 8.05 4.82
N SER A 169 7.29 7.67 6.08
CA SER A 169 7.54 6.28 6.51
C SER A 169 6.37 5.36 6.17
N VAL A 170 5.13 5.79 6.43
CA VAL A 170 3.92 5.06 6.00
C VAL A 170 3.86 4.93 4.48
N ARG A 171 4.20 6.00 3.74
CA ARG A 171 4.22 5.99 2.28
C ARG A 171 5.18 4.96 1.71
N ILE A 172 6.43 4.93 2.18
CA ILE A 172 7.43 4.01 1.64
C ILE A 172 7.09 2.55 1.98
N ALA A 173 6.61 2.30 3.21
CA ALA A 173 6.12 0.99 3.62
C ALA A 173 4.93 0.54 2.77
N GLY A 174 3.91 1.39 2.61
CA GLY A 174 2.75 1.10 1.76
C GLY A 174 3.14 0.81 0.31
N SER A 175 4.07 1.60 -0.26
CA SER A 175 4.57 1.38 -1.61
C SER A 175 5.27 0.03 -1.78
N TYR A 176 6.06 -0.41 -0.79
CA TYR A 176 6.73 -1.70 -0.84
C TYR A 176 5.76 -2.87 -0.65
N LEU A 177 4.93 -2.80 0.38
CA LEU A 177 3.98 -3.85 0.75
C LEU A 177 2.89 -4.04 -0.32
N ALA A 178 2.62 -3.03 -1.16
CA ALA A 178 1.79 -3.19 -2.35
C ALA A 178 2.38 -4.18 -3.37
N GLN A 179 3.70 -4.40 -3.36
CA GLN A 179 4.38 -5.38 -4.20
C GLN A 179 4.59 -6.71 -3.47
N ALA A 180 4.86 -6.64 -2.17
CA ALA A 180 5.12 -7.77 -1.29
C ALA A 180 4.14 -7.79 -0.10
N PRO A 181 2.84 -8.08 -0.29
CA PRO A 181 1.82 -7.98 0.76
C PRO A 181 1.96 -9.04 1.87
N LEU A 182 2.87 -10.01 1.70
CA LEU A 182 3.19 -11.01 2.72
C LEU A 182 4.46 -10.65 3.51
N ALA A 183 5.25 -9.68 3.06
CA ALA A 183 6.41 -9.21 3.80
C ALA A 183 5.93 -8.56 5.11
N CYS A 184 6.64 -8.85 6.20
CA CYS A 184 6.34 -8.32 7.53
C CYS A 184 4.87 -8.50 7.99
N LYS A 185 4.17 -9.53 7.51
CA LYS A 185 2.72 -9.71 7.67
C LYS A 185 2.24 -9.57 9.13
N GLU A 186 2.95 -10.18 10.07
CA GLU A 186 2.61 -10.13 11.50
C GLU A 186 2.69 -8.70 12.03
N LYS A 187 3.84 -8.05 11.84
CA LYS A 187 4.10 -6.68 12.27
C LYS A 187 3.14 -5.67 11.63
N VAL A 188 2.88 -5.79 10.32
CA VAL A 188 1.93 -4.94 9.60
C VAL A 188 0.50 -5.17 10.12
N GLY A 189 0.13 -6.42 10.44
CA GLY A 189 -1.16 -6.74 11.04
C GLY A 189 -1.39 -6.04 12.38
N GLU A 190 -0.38 -5.98 13.24
CA GLU A 190 -0.44 -5.30 14.54
C GLU A 190 -0.37 -3.76 14.45
N LEU A 191 0.26 -3.25 13.40
CA LEU A 191 0.44 -1.82 13.16
C LEU A 191 -0.65 -1.19 12.30
N ILE A 192 -1.48 -1.97 11.59
CA ILE A 192 -2.38 -1.44 10.55
C ILE A 192 -3.27 -0.29 11.02
N GLU A 193 -3.84 -0.38 12.22
CA GLU A 193 -4.67 0.69 12.79
C GLU A 193 -3.85 1.97 13.00
N TYR A 194 -2.64 1.83 13.54
CA TYR A 194 -1.74 2.96 13.75
C TYR A 194 -1.29 3.57 12.41
N LEU A 195 -0.89 2.76 11.43
CA LEU A 195 -0.46 3.22 10.10
C LEU A 195 -1.55 4.07 9.42
N LEU A 196 -2.82 3.69 9.58
CA LEU A 196 -3.98 4.41 9.03
C LEU A 196 -4.38 5.63 9.86
N SER A 197 -3.82 5.80 11.06
CA SER A 197 -4.07 6.93 11.95
C SER A 197 -3.00 8.03 11.84
N VAL A 198 -1.89 7.77 11.14
CA VAL A 198 -0.79 8.73 10.97
C VAL A 198 -1.25 9.93 10.14
N GLU A 199 -0.87 11.13 10.57
CA GLU A 199 -1.20 12.41 9.95
C GLU A 199 0.07 13.13 9.52
N GLY A 200 0.08 13.75 8.34
CA GLY A 200 1.09 14.75 7.98
C GLY A 200 1.02 16.00 8.88
N GLU A 201 2.07 16.82 8.85
CA GLU A 201 2.16 18.03 9.70
C GLU A 201 0.98 18.98 9.46
N ASP A 202 0.62 19.17 8.18
CA ASP A 202 -0.47 20.05 7.76
C ASP A 202 -1.85 19.35 7.66
N GLU A 203 -1.92 18.04 7.94
CA GLU A 203 -3.17 17.29 7.88
C GLU A 203 -4.03 17.51 9.13
N THR A 204 -5.34 17.63 8.92
CA THR A 204 -6.37 17.73 9.98
C THR A 204 -6.98 16.37 10.34
N SER A 205 -6.72 15.37 9.51
CA SER A 205 -7.22 13.99 9.62
C SER A 205 -6.35 13.10 8.74
N PRO A 206 -6.19 11.81 9.08
CA PRO A 206 -5.24 10.93 8.43
C PRO A 206 -5.76 10.51 7.04
N PHE A 207 -5.56 11.34 6.02
CA PHE A 207 -6.04 11.05 4.67
C PHE A 207 -4.94 10.49 3.79
N CYS A 208 -3.78 11.16 3.79
CA CYS A 208 -2.65 10.76 2.95
C CYS A 208 -2.12 9.38 3.33
N SER A 209 -2.03 9.08 4.63
CA SER A 209 -1.62 7.75 5.12
C SER A 209 -2.55 6.65 4.61
N ILE A 210 -3.88 6.84 4.69
CA ILE A 210 -4.86 5.89 4.15
C ILE A 210 -4.65 5.73 2.64
N CYS A 211 -4.56 6.82 1.88
CA CYS A 211 -4.33 6.79 0.43
C CYS A 211 -3.05 6.03 0.06
N PHE A 212 -1.95 6.24 0.79
CA PHE A 212 -0.69 5.53 0.53
C PHE A 212 -0.77 4.04 0.86
N MET A 213 -1.64 3.64 1.78
CA MET A 213 -1.84 2.24 2.15
C MET A 213 -2.86 1.54 1.24
N LEU A 214 -3.74 2.25 0.53
CA LEU A 214 -4.76 1.66 -0.36
C LEU A 214 -4.21 0.61 -1.35
N PRO A 215 -3.06 0.81 -2.03
CA PRO A 215 -2.49 -0.22 -2.89
C PRO A 215 -2.22 -1.54 -2.15
N MET A 216 -1.65 -1.48 -0.95
CA MET A 216 -1.38 -2.64 -0.11
C MET A 216 -2.69 -3.29 0.37
N LEU A 217 -3.64 -2.49 0.87
CA LEU A 217 -4.93 -3.00 1.36
C LEU A 217 -5.72 -3.71 0.25
N CYS A 218 -5.71 -3.16 -0.97
CA CYS A 218 -6.32 -3.79 -2.13
C CYS A 218 -5.67 -5.15 -2.43
N GLN A 219 -4.33 -5.26 -2.36
CA GLN A 219 -3.63 -6.53 -2.53
C GLN A 219 -3.95 -7.53 -1.42
N THR A 220 -3.96 -7.08 -0.16
CA THR A 220 -4.23 -7.91 1.00
C THR A 220 -5.65 -8.49 0.95
N THR A 221 -6.64 -7.71 0.53
CA THR A 221 -8.04 -8.14 0.42
C THR A 221 -8.34 -9.07 -0.77
N MET A 222 -7.35 -9.35 -1.62
CA MET A 222 -7.50 -10.39 -2.67
C MET A 222 -7.76 -11.79 -2.09
N VAL A 223 -7.34 -12.05 -0.84
CA VAL A 223 -7.57 -13.33 -0.15
C VAL A 223 -8.46 -13.15 1.08
N ILE A 224 -9.13 -14.23 1.50
CA ILE A 224 -10.09 -14.22 2.62
C ILE A 224 -9.41 -13.78 3.93
N ASP A 225 -8.22 -14.29 4.24
CA ASP A 225 -7.55 -13.96 5.49
C ASP A 225 -7.15 -12.48 5.57
N GLY A 226 -6.81 -11.85 4.44
CA GLY A 226 -6.57 -10.42 4.42
C GLY A 226 -7.85 -9.60 4.65
N CYS A 227 -9.01 -10.06 4.17
CA CYS A 227 -10.29 -9.45 4.50
C CYS A 227 -10.62 -9.57 6.00
N LYS A 228 -10.27 -10.70 6.64
CA LYS A 228 -10.43 -10.86 8.10
C LYS A 228 -9.57 -9.86 8.86
N VAL A 229 -8.30 -9.69 8.50
CA VAL A 229 -7.40 -8.70 9.13
C VAL A 229 -8.01 -7.30 9.04
N LEU A 230 -8.52 -6.92 7.86
CA LEU A 230 -9.12 -5.61 7.64
C LEU A 230 -10.41 -5.39 8.46
N ALA A 231 -11.20 -6.46 8.63
CA ALA A 231 -12.43 -6.41 9.41
C ALA A 231 -12.15 -6.35 10.93
N PHE A 232 -11.24 -7.19 11.45
CA PHE A 232 -10.89 -7.23 12.88
C PHE A 232 -10.18 -5.95 13.36
N SER A 233 -9.34 -5.36 12.53
CA SER A 233 -8.65 -4.10 12.86
C SER A 233 -9.54 -2.86 12.72
N GLY A 234 -10.74 -2.97 12.16
CA GLY A 234 -11.58 -1.81 11.84
C GLY A 234 -11.04 -0.95 10.69
N ALA A 235 -9.93 -1.34 10.04
CA ALA A 235 -9.30 -0.61 8.94
C ALA A 235 -10.26 -0.34 7.76
N TYR A 236 -11.27 -1.19 7.55
CA TYR A 236 -12.29 -0.96 6.53
C TYR A 236 -13.05 0.36 6.74
N LYS A 237 -13.25 0.81 7.98
CA LYS A 237 -13.93 2.08 8.27
C LYS A 237 -13.13 3.25 7.72
N ALA A 238 -11.82 3.24 7.95
CA ALA A 238 -10.89 4.23 7.41
C ALA A 238 -10.90 4.24 5.86
N VAL A 239 -10.96 3.06 5.23
CA VAL A 239 -11.07 2.94 3.75
C VAL A 239 -12.39 3.52 3.25
N VAL A 240 -13.51 3.23 3.93
CA VAL A 240 -14.83 3.78 3.57
C VAL A 240 -14.86 5.29 3.72
N ASP A 241 -14.38 5.82 4.85
CA ASP A 241 -14.30 7.27 5.09
C ASP A 241 -13.41 7.96 4.05
N CYS A 242 -12.29 7.34 3.70
CA CYS A 242 -11.40 7.80 2.63
C CYS A 242 -12.11 7.84 1.27
N LEU A 243 -12.82 6.76 0.89
CA LEU A 243 -13.58 6.73 -0.35
C LEU A 243 -14.65 7.83 -0.41
N ILE A 244 -15.43 7.99 0.67
CA ILE A 244 -16.46 9.04 0.75
C ILE A 244 -15.82 10.42 0.52
N ARG A 245 -14.66 10.67 1.13
CA ARG A 245 -13.95 11.94 0.96
C ARG A 245 -13.40 12.12 -0.46
N LEU A 246 -12.89 11.07 -1.08
CA LEU A 246 -12.37 11.08 -2.46
C LEU A 246 -13.47 11.40 -3.48
N ILE A 247 -14.67 10.83 -3.29
CA ILE A 247 -15.81 11.01 -4.22
C ILE A 247 -16.69 12.23 -3.90
N SER A 248 -16.42 12.95 -2.80
CA SER A 248 -17.21 14.11 -2.40
C SER A 248 -17.01 15.31 -3.35
N PRO A 249 -18.07 16.05 -3.70
CA PRO A 249 -17.97 17.23 -4.54
C PRO A 249 -17.04 18.29 -3.94
N GLY A 250 -16.09 18.81 -4.73
CA GLY A 250 -15.16 19.85 -4.28
C GLY A 250 -13.94 19.35 -3.49
N SER A 251 -13.72 18.04 -3.43
CA SER A 251 -12.44 17.42 -3.09
C SER A 251 -11.31 18.03 -3.96
N ARG A 252 -10.55 18.99 -3.40
CA ARG A 252 -9.38 19.61 -4.06
C ARG A 252 -8.14 18.73 -4.00
N THR A 253 -8.24 17.60 -3.30
CA THR A 253 -7.20 16.57 -3.31
C THR A 253 -7.06 16.09 -4.74
N ILE A 254 -5.84 16.23 -5.27
CA ILE A 254 -5.43 15.82 -6.63
C ILE A 254 -6.22 14.57 -6.99
N GLN A 255 -7.10 14.70 -7.99
CA GLN A 255 -8.07 13.71 -8.43
C GLN A 255 -7.31 12.46 -8.86
N ASP A 256 -6.97 11.60 -7.89
CA ASP A 256 -6.27 10.35 -8.12
C ASP A 256 -7.33 9.27 -8.32
N ASP A 257 -7.80 9.17 -9.57
CA ASP A 257 -8.69 8.09 -10.01
C ASP A 257 -8.14 6.70 -9.63
N GLY A 258 -6.81 6.60 -9.48
CA GLY A 258 -6.13 5.42 -8.94
C GLY A 258 -6.55 5.10 -7.49
N SER A 259 -6.53 6.09 -6.60
CA SER A 259 -6.96 5.95 -5.20
C SER A 259 -8.45 5.61 -5.08
N ILE A 260 -9.33 6.26 -5.87
CA ILE A 260 -10.76 5.92 -5.91
C ILE A 260 -10.95 4.45 -6.30
N SER A 261 -10.30 4.03 -7.38
CA SER A 261 -10.39 2.65 -7.87
C SER A 261 -9.90 1.65 -6.81
N LEU A 262 -8.76 1.93 -6.16
CA LEU A 262 -8.20 1.04 -5.13
C LEU A 262 -9.09 0.95 -3.89
N ALA A 263 -9.71 2.06 -3.47
CA ALA A 263 -10.64 2.05 -2.34
C ALA A 263 -11.92 1.27 -2.67
N CYS A 264 -12.49 1.48 -3.85
CA CYS A 264 -13.63 0.70 -4.37
C CYS A 264 -13.30 -0.79 -4.45
N ASP A 265 -12.15 -1.16 -5.04
CA ASP A 265 -11.71 -2.56 -5.14
C ASP A 265 -11.53 -3.19 -3.75
N THR A 266 -10.94 -2.46 -2.80
CA THR A 266 -10.74 -2.93 -1.42
C THR A 266 -12.07 -3.21 -0.73
N ILE A 267 -13.05 -2.30 -0.84
CA ILE A 267 -14.40 -2.46 -0.28
C ILE A 267 -15.14 -3.61 -0.97
N MET A 268 -15.08 -3.69 -2.29
CA MET A 268 -15.73 -4.75 -3.05
C MET A 268 -15.16 -6.12 -2.69
N ASN A 269 -13.83 -6.23 -2.55
CA ASN A 269 -13.18 -7.46 -2.10
C ASN A 269 -13.66 -7.91 -0.72
N LEU A 270 -13.80 -6.97 0.21
CA LEU A 270 -14.29 -7.22 1.56
C LEU A 270 -15.74 -7.72 1.53
N LEU A 271 -16.61 -7.01 0.80
CA LEU A 271 -18.02 -7.34 0.68
C LEU A 271 -18.25 -8.70 -0.01
N LEU A 272 -17.54 -8.99 -1.11
CA LEU A 272 -17.63 -10.28 -1.80
C LEU A 272 -17.18 -11.47 -0.95
N LYS A 273 -16.31 -11.25 0.05
CA LYS A 273 -15.77 -12.30 0.92
C LYS A 273 -16.34 -12.28 2.33
N ARG A 274 -17.37 -11.45 2.59
CA ARG A 274 -17.97 -11.23 3.91
C ARG A 274 -18.49 -12.50 4.59
N GLU A 275 -19.10 -13.41 3.83
CA GLU A 275 -19.70 -14.63 4.38
C GLU A 275 -18.64 -15.54 4.99
N HIS A 276 -17.41 -15.43 4.50
CA HIS A 276 -16.26 -16.22 4.93
C HIS A 276 -15.48 -15.55 6.08
N SER A 277 -15.68 -14.25 6.33
CA SER A 277 -14.95 -13.52 7.37
C SER A 277 -15.62 -13.59 8.75
N ARG A 278 -16.95 -13.82 8.82
CA ARG A 278 -17.75 -13.89 10.08
C ARG A 278 -17.62 -12.67 11.01
N VAL A 279 -17.00 -11.58 10.57
CA VAL A 279 -16.85 -10.35 11.36
C VAL A 279 -18.06 -9.45 11.07
N PRO A 280 -18.83 -9.05 12.10
CA PRO A 280 -19.91 -8.10 11.91
C PRO A 280 -19.32 -6.76 11.47
N LEU A 281 -19.79 -6.27 10.34
CA LEU A 281 -19.40 -4.95 9.86
C LEU A 281 -20.42 -3.92 10.34
N ASP A 282 -19.97 -2.68 10.48
CA ASP A 282 -20.77 -1.59 11.02
C ASP A 282 -21.74 -1.04 9.98
N ASP A 283 -23.04 -1.28 10.19
CA ASP A 283 -24.11 -0.86 9.28
C ASP A 283 -24.09 0.65 9.03
N SER A 284 -23.78 1.46 10.05
CA SER A 284 -23.74 2.92 9.92
C SER A 284 -22.66 3.40 8.94
N THR A 285 -21.53 2.69 8.90
CA THR A 285 -20.42 2.96 7.98
C THR A 285 -20.87 2.73 6.53
N PHE A 286 -21.59 1.63 6.26
CA PHE A 286 -22.06 1.32 4.91
C PHE A 286 -23.27 2.14 4.48
N VAL A 287 -24.15 2.55 5.41
CA VAL A 287 -25.22 3.51 5.11
C VAL A 287 -24.64 4.82 4.61
N ARG A 288 -23.61 5.36 5.28
CA ARG A 288 -22.89 6.54 4.80
C ARG A 288 -22.25 6.33 3.43
N LEU A 289 -21.68 5.15 3.18
CA LEU A 289 -21.11 4.82 1.88
C LEU A 289 -22.16 4.81 0.77
N LEU A 290 -23.33 4.21 1.00
CA LEU A 290 -24.45 4.21 0.04
C LEU A 290 -24.84 5.64 -0.37
N VAL A 291 -24.91 6.56 0.60
CA VAL A 291 -25.21 7.98 0.33
C VAL A 291 -24.09 8.64 -0.50
N GLY A 292 -22.83 8.37 -0.19
CA GLY A 292 -21.69 8.88 -0.96
C GLY A 292 -21.67 8.37 -2.41
N LEU A 293 -21.85 7.06 -2.59
CA LEU A 293 -21.84 6.41 -3.92
C LEU A 293 -23.00 6.86 -4.80
N SER A 294 -24.18 7.07 -4.21
CA SER A 294 -25.35 7.55 -4.95
C SER A 294 -25.16 8.96 -5.48
N SER A 295 -24.69 9.87 -4.61
CA SER A 295 -24.35 11.25 -5.01
C SER A 295 -23.26 11.27 -6.09
N TRP A 296 -22.21 10.46 -5.93
CA TRP A 296 -21.12 10.36 -6.90
C TRP A 296 -21.58 9.86 -8.28
N ALA A 297 -22.44 8.84 -8.30
CA ALA A 297 -22.97 8.30 -9.55
C ALA A 297 -24.00 9.24 -10.21
N GLU A 298 -24.80 9.97 -9.44
CA GLU A 298 -25.74 10.97 -9.97
C GLU A 298 -25.03 12.08 -10.75
N GLU A 299 -23.93 12.60 -10.21
CA GLU A 299 -23.15 13.68 -10.82
C GLU A 299 -22.31 13.20 -12.02
N SER A 300 -22.07 11.89 -12.13
CA SER A 300 -21.22 11.31 -13.18
C SER A 300 -22.01 10.82 -14.39
N GLY A 301 -21.50 11.13 -15.58
CA GLY A 301 -21.93 10.53 -16.85
C GLY A 301 -21.10 9.31 -17.27
N ASP A 302 -20.07 8.95 -16.52
CA ASP A 302 -19.15 7.86 -16.86
C ASP A 302 -19.78 6.49 -16.53
N PRO A 303 -20.00 5.60 -17.52
CA PRO A 303 -20.53 4.27 -17.29
C PRO A 303 -19.74 3.46 -16.26
N SER A 304 -18.41 3.61 -16.22
CA SER A 304 -17.55 2.87 -15.29
C SER A 304 -17.82 3.24 -13.83
N ILE A 305 -18.04 4.53 -13.55
CA ILE A 305 -18.39 5.05 -12.21
C ILE A 305 -19.77 4.52 -11.79
N ILE A 306 -20.76 4.59 -12.68
CA ILE A 306 -22.13 4.11 -12.41
C ILE A 306 -22.12 2.62 -12.11
N MET A 307 -21.39 1.83 -12.90
CA MET A 307 -21.26 0.39 -12.70
C MET A 307 -20.55 0.04 -11.38
N MET A 308 -19.47 0.76 -11.05
CA MET A 308 -18.72 0.53 -9.81
C MET A 308 -19.56 0.86 -8.58
N ALA A 309 -20.21 2.03 -8.57
CA ALA A 309 -21.11 2.44 -7.50
C ALA A 309 -22.28 1.45 -7.34
N SER A 310 -22.94 1.09 -8.44
CA SER A 310 -24.03 0.11 -8.45
C SER A 310 -23.59 -1.25 -7.92
N SER A 311 -22.40 -1.73 -8.28
CA SER A 311 -21.88 -3.03 -7.83
C SER A 311 -21.65 -3.05 -6.32
N ILE A 312 -21.06 -1.99 -5.75
CA ILE A 312 -20.86 -1.89 -4.30
C ILE A 312 -22.20 -1.78 -3.58
N CYS A 313 -23.12 -0.93 -4.07
CA CYS A 313 -24.45 -0.80 -3.48
C CYS A 313 -25.22 -2.13 -3.47
N ALA A 314 -25.13 -2.94 -4.53
CA ALA A 314 -25.81 -4.22 -4.62
C ALA A 314 -25.29 -5.20 -3.55
N LEU A 315 -23.96 -5.28 -3.38
CA LEU A 315 -23.34 -6.12 -2.36
C LEU A 315 -23.68 -5.69 -0.92
N ILE A 316 -23.94 -4.39 -0.70
CA ILE A 316 -24.43 -3.90 0.59
C ILE A 316 -25.90 -4.29 0.77
N PHE A 317 -26.73 -4.15 -0.27
CA PHE A 317 -28.15 -4.54 -0.24
C PHE A 317 -28.37 -6.03 0.00
N ASP A 318 -27.45 -6.90 -0.43
CA ASP A 318 -27.49 -8.33 -0.08
C ASP A 318 -27.43 -8.60 1.44
N SER A 319 -27.16 -7.56 2.24
CA SER A 319 -27.01 -7.67 3.68
C SER A 319 -27.81 -6.72 4.54
N THR A 320 -28.63 -5.89 3.91
CA THR A 320 -29.53 -4.98 4.61
C THR A 320 -30.91 -5.07 3.98
N SER A 321 -31.91 -4.48 4.61
CA SER A 321 -33.27 -4.37 4.06
C SER A 321 -33.63 -2.91 3.87
N GLU A 322 -34.59 -2.64 3.00
CA GLU A 322 -35.13 -1.30 2.82
C GLU A 322 -35.67 -0.75 4.14
N GLU A 323 -36.36 -1.58 4.92
CA GLU A 323 -36.86 -1.23 6.24
C GLU A 323 -35.70 -0.86 7.18
N ALA A 324 -34.63 -1.66 7.23
CA ALA A 324 -33.48 -1.37 8.08
C ALA A 324 -32.80 -0.04 7.70
N LEU A 325 -32.69 0.25 6.40
CA LEU A 325 -32.14 1.52 5.91
C LEU A 325 -33.02 2.70 6.33
N LEU A 326 -34.34 2.61 6.18
CA LEU A 326 -35.27 3.70 6.52
C LEU A 326 -35.39 3.97 8.02
N HIS A 327 -35.01 3.01 8.88
CA HIS A 327 -34.92 3.24 10.32
C HIS A 327 -33.62 3.92 10.75
N HIS A 328 -32.62 4.05 9.85
CA HIS A 328 -31.37 4.72 10.17
C HIS A 328 -31.55 6.25 10.21
N PRO A 329 -31.10 6.95 11.27
CA PRO A 329 -31.38 8.38 11.48
C PRO A 329 -30.86 9.27 10.33
N ASP A 330 -29.76 8.88 9.70
CA ASP A 330 -29.15 9.60 8.58
C ASP A 330 -29.62 9.14 7.20
N PHE A 331 -30.73 8.41 7.09
CA PHE A 331 -31.20 7.87 5.82
C PHE A 331 -32.70 8.16 5.61
N ASP A 332 -33.06 8.57 4.39
CA ASP A 332 -34.43 8.99 4.07
C ASP A 332 -34.89 8.46 2.70
N ASN A 333 -36.17 8.64 2.40
CA ASN A 333 -36.76 8.22 1.13
C ASN A 333 -36.10 8.86 -0.10
N ARG A 334 -35.51 10.06 0.03
CA ARG A 334 -34.84 10.73 -1.10
C ARG A 334 -33.54 10.00 -1.45
N LYS A 335 -32.75 9.64 -0.43
CA LYS A 335 -31.53 8.83 -0.58
C LYS A 335 -31.84 7.45 -1.14
N LEU A 336 -32.95 6.84 -0.71
CA LEU A 336 -33.41 5.57 -1.28
C LEU A 336 -33.75 5.67 -2.77
N ILE A 337 -34.50 6.71 -3.17
CA ILE A 337 -34.82 6.97 -4.59
C ILE A 337 -33.55 7.17 -5.41
N SER A 338 -32.59 7.94 -4.89
CA SER A 338 -31.28 8.17 -5.51
C SER A 338 -30.54 6.85 -5.79
N LEU A 339 -30.51 5.94 -4.81
CA LEU A 339 -29.91 4.61 -4.97
C LEU A 339 -30.62 3.76 -6.04
N TYR A 340 -31.95 3.75 -6.08
CA TYR A 340 -32.68 3.06 -7.15
C TYR A 340 -32.38 3.64 -8.53
N GLN A 341 -32.17 4.95 -8.63
CA GLN A 341 -31.79 5.57 -9.90
C GLN A 341 -30.41 5.11 -10.36
N VAL A 342 -29.43 4.94 -9.46
CA VAL A 342 -28.12 4.37 -9.78
C VAL A 342 -28.26 2.95 -10.34
N MET A 343 -29.04 2.10 -9.67
CA MET A 343 -29.30 0.72 -10.15
C MET A 343 -30.00 0.69 -11.50
N ARG A 344 -31.00 1.56 -11.71
CA ARG A 344 -31.70 1.65 -12.99
C ARG A 344 -30.75 2.08 -14.11
N ARG A 345 -29.85 3.03 -13.85
CA ARG A 345 -28.87 3.52 -14.83
C ARG A 345 -27.85 2.45 -15.17
N SER A 346 -27.34 1.70 -14.21
CA SER A 346 -26.40 0.59 -14.48
C SER A 346 -27.04 -0.50 -15.34
N LEU A 347 -28.28 -0.90 -15.05
CA LEU A 347 -29.02 -1.88 -15.87
C LEU A 347 -29.28 -1.39 -17.30
N ALA A 348 -29.57 -0.11 -17.48
CA ALA A 348 -29.75 0.48 -18.81
C ALA A 348 -28.45 0.46 -19.64
N ILE A 349 -27.29 0.61 -18.98
CA ILE A 349 -25.98 0.52 -19.62
C ILE A 349 -25.66 -0.92 -20.03
N CYS A 350 -25.95 -1.91 -19.19
CA CYS A 350 -25.69 -3.33 -19.50
C CYS A 350 -26.56 -3.91 -20.61
N GLY A 351 -27.71 -3.29 -20.91
CA GLY A 351 -28.63 -3.73 -21.95
C GLY A 351 -28.32 -3.22 -23.36
N GLN A 352 -27.30 -2.38 -23.53
CA GLN A 352 -26.85 -1.81 -24.82
C GLN A 352 -25.62 -2.54 -25.35
#